data_AF-A0A1E5R5H8-F1
#
_entry.id   AF-A0A1E5R5H8-F1
#
_cell.length_a   1.000
_cell.length_b   1.000
_cell.length_c   1.000
_cell.angle_alpha   90.00
_cell.angle_beta   90.00
_cell.angle_gamma   90.00
#
_symmetry.space_group_name_H-M   'P 1'
#
loop_
_entity.id
_entity.type
_entity.pdbx_description
1 polymer ?
#
loop_
_entity_poly.entity_id
_entity_poly.type
_entity_poly.pdbx_seq_one_letter_code
_entity_poly.pdbx_strand_id
1 'polypeptide(L)'
;MVQKSSPIESYNRLLTKNPLLVKVLTGSVLSGLNEIISSLLTGKIQLSVLSQKTLLMLIYGGCINTPINHFGYKYLIQVVSKLSKFCKLKSKKAINLMQLLGSLFIISPIQVCFLILTLSIVNSPIINSGGSIIALIKNARNNFKQFSSNLKDSVNDKFVKFYTSSFISSTVFVNVAQNFIEPEKWAIFFSCAYTSLNTAQNIYLKLKQAPPLIDSQEDGNDKDKQE
;
A
#
# COMPACT_ATOMS: atom_id res chain seq x y z
N MET A 1 -16.94 -37.05 14.53
CA MET A 1 -17.46 -36.04 13.58
C MET A 1 -16.53 -34.84 13.62
N VAL A 2 -15.77 -34.56 12.55
CA VAL A 2 -14.92 -33.36 12.49
C VAL A 2 -15.85 -32.17 12.24
N GLN A 3 -16.09 -31.38 13.29
CA GLN A 3 -16.83 -30.13 13.18
C GLN A 3 -16.10 -29.25 12.17
N LYS A 4 -16.72 -28.97 11.01
CA LYS A 4 -16.15 -28.14 9.95
C LYS A 4 -16.12 -26.70 10.46
N SER A 5 -15.01 -26.31 11.09
CA SER A 5 -14.78 -24.96 11.58
C SER A 5 -15.02 -23.95 10.47
N SER A 6 -15.67 -22.83 10.79
CA SER A 6 -15.92 -21.76 9.82
C SER A 6 -14.59 -21.24 9.22
N PRO A 7 -14.60 -20.68 8.00
CA PRO A 7 -13.38 -20.10 7.40
C PRO A 7 -12.73 -19.04 8.30
N ILE A 8 -13.55 -18.27 9.02
CA ILE A 8 -13.11 -17.22 9.94
C ILE A 8 -12.41 -17.81 11.17
N GLU A 9 -12.97 -18.85 11.78
CA GLU A 9 -12.33 -19.54 12.91
C GLU A 9 -11.01 -20.21 12.51
N SER A 10 -10.97 -20.79 11.30
CA SER A 10 -9.75 -21.38 10.74
C SER A 10 -8.68 -20.32 10.52
N TYR A 11 -9.06 -19.16 9.98
CA TYR A 11 -8.17 -18.00 9.83
C TYR A 11 -7.65 -17.49 11.18
N ASN A 12 -8.53 -17.27 12.15
CA ASN A 12 -8.16 -16.79 13.49
C ASN A 12 -7.22 -17.78 14.19
N ARG A 13 -7.48 -19.08 14.07
CA ARG A 13 -6.60 -20.14 14.60
C ARG A 13 -5.22 -20.08 13.96
N LEU A 14 -5.14 -19.94 12.64
CA LEU A 14 -3.86 -19.79 11.92
C LEU A 14 -3.14 -18.49 12.29
N LEU A 15 -3.89 -17.40 12.48
CA LEU A 15 -3.35 -16.10 12.87
C LEU A 15 -2.72 -16.15 14.28
N THR A 16 -3.33 -16.88 15.22
CA THR A 16 -2.73 -17.08 16.55
C THR A 16 -1.51 -17.99 16.49
N LYS A 17 -1.55 -19.06 15.69
CA LYS A 17 -0.46 -20.04 15.60
C LYS A 17 0.76 -19.52 14.86
N ASN A 18 0.56 -18.82 13.74
CA ASN A 18 1.61 -18.30 12.86
C ASN A 18 1.30 -16.85 12.42
N PRO A 19 1.33 -15.89 13.35
CA PRO A 19 0.85 -14.52 13.11
C PRO A 19 1.59 -13.79 12.00
N LEU A 20 2.88 -14.06 11.81
CA LEU A 20 3.65 -13.42 10.75
C LEU A 20 3.30 -13.99 9.38
N LEU A 21 3.29 -15.33 9.22
CA LEU A 21 3.01 -15.98 7.94
C LEU A 21 1.63 -15.64 7.40
N VAL A 22 0.61 -15.67 8.25
CA VAL A 22 -0.76 -15.33 7.84
C VAL A 22 -0.83 -13.87 7.40
N LYS A 23 -0.22 -12.95 8.15
CA LYS A 23 -0.17 -11.54 7.76
C LYS A 23 0.58 -11.34 6.45
N VAL A 24 1.67 -12.08 6.21
CA VAL A 24 2.45 -11.99 4.96
C VAL A 24 1.58 -12.39 3.78
N LEU A 25 0.87 -13.52 3.88
CA LEU A 25 -0.03 -13.98 2.82
C LEU A 25 -1.18 -12.99 2.58
N THR A 26 -1.84 -12.52 3.64
CA THR A 26 -2.90 -11.52 3.54
C THR A 26 -2.38 -10.24 2.90
N GLY A 27 -1.24 -9.72 3.36
CA GLY A 27 -0.63 -8.49 2.85
C GLY A 27 -0.19 -8.61 1.39
N SER A 28 0.39 -9.75 0.99
CA SER A 28 0.71 -10.03 -0.40
C SER A 28 -0.54 -9.95 -1.27
N VAL A 29 -1.55 -10.77 -0.98
CA VAL A 29 -2.79 -10.86 -1.78
C VAL A 29 -3.45 -9.49 -1.92
N LEU A 30 -3.55 -8.75 -0.82
CA LEU A 30 -4.21 -7.45 -0.80
C LEU A 30 -3.45 -6.42 -1.65
N SER A 31 -2.12 -6.39 -1.58
CA SER A 31 -1.31 -5.52 -2.44
C SER A 31 -1.40 -5.89 -3.92
N GLY A 32 -1.44 -7.19 -4.25
CA GLY A 32 -1.66 -7.64 -5.62
C GLY A 32 -3.04 -7.25 -6.16
N LEU A 33 -4.08 -7.40 -5.36
CA LEU A 33 -5.44 -6.97 -5.71
C LEU A 33 -5.50 -5.45 -5.96
N ASN A 34 -4.83 -4.64 -5.14
CA ASN A 34 -4.77 -3.19 -5.35
C ASN A 34 -4.16 -2.84 -6.72
N GLU A 35 -3.15 -3.58 -7.17
CA GLU A 35 -2.53 -3.39 -8.48
C GLU A 35 -3.44 -3.80 -9.63
N ILE A 36 -4.19 -4.91 -9.47
CA ILE A 36 -5.18 -5.35 -10.44
C ILE A 36 -6.29 -4.31 -10.57
N ILE A 37 -6.90 -3.92 -9.44
CA ILE A 37 -8.01 -2.94 -9.40
C ILE A 37 -7.58 -1.61 -10.00
N SER A 38 -6.41 -1.09 -9.59
CA SER A 38 -5.92 0.19 -10.11
C SER A 38 -5.58 0.13 -11.60
N SER A 39 -5.11 -1.00 -12.12
CA SER A 39 -4.84 -1.16 -13.55
C SER A 39 -6.10 -1.31 -14.38
N LEU A 40 -7.13 -1.99 -13.86
CA LEU A 40 -8.45 -2.07 -14.47
C LEU A 40 -9.09 -0.68 -14.56
N LEU A 41 -9.09 0.08 -13.46
CA LEU A 41 -9.69 1.42 -13.40
C LEU A 41 -8.95 2.48 -14.23
N THR A 42 -7.68 2.23 -14.58
CA THR A 42 -6.90 3.15 -15.42
C THR A 42 -6.77 2.69 -16.87
N GLY A 43 -7.43 1.59 -17.26
CA GLY A 43 -7.42 1.07 -18.63
C GLY A 43 -6.08 0.49 -19.10
N LYS A 44 -5.07 0.36 -18.22
CA LYS A 44 -3.71 -0.10 -18.56
C LYS A 44 -3.58 -1.62 -18.49
N ILE A 45 -4.36 -2.33 -19.30
CA ILE A 45 -4.51 -3.80 -19.23
C ILE A 45 -3.69 -4.49 -20.33
N GLN A 46 -2.37 -4.53 -20.16
CA GLN A 46 -1.52 -5.48 -20.90
C GLN A 46 -1.19 -6.65 -19.98
N LEU A 47 -1.70 -7.85 -20.27
CA LEU A 47 -1.64 -9.02 -19.37
C LEU A 47 -0.22 -9.38 -18.90
N SER A 48 0.77 -9.36 -19.80
CA SER A 48 2.18 -9.65 -19.45
C SER A 48 2.75 -8.61 -18.49
N VAL A 49 2.46 -7.32 -18.71
CA VAL A 49 2.87 -6.22 -17.82
C VAL A 49 2.12 -6.28 -16.50
N LEU A 50 0.81 -6.50 -16.53
CA LEU A 50 -0.05 -6.58 -15.35
C LEU A 50 0.36 -7.72 -14.43
N SER A 51 0.69 -8.89 -14.97
CA SER A 51 1.16 -10.03 -14.17
C SER A 51 2.48 -9.73 -13.45
N GLN A 52 3.43 -9.05 -14.11
CA GLN A 52 4.70 -8.64 -13.50
C GLN A 52 4.51 -7.57 -12.43
N LYS A 53 3.66 -6.56 -12.69
CA LYS A 53 3.33 -5.52 -11.72
C LYS A 53 2.63 -6.09 -10.49
N THR A 54 1.68 -6.98 -10.71
CA THR A 54 0.96 -7.69 -9.66
C THR A 54 1.95 -8.51 -8.83
N LEU A 55 2.87 -9.25 -9.46
CA LEU A 55 3.90 -10.01 -8.76
C LEU A 55 4.80 -9.13 -7.89
N LEU A 56 5.26 -7.99 -8.40
CA LEU A 56 6.05 -7.03 -7.63
C LEU A 56 5.27 -6.46 -6.43
N MET A 57 3.97 -6.19 -6.61
CA MET A 57 3.11 -5.72 -5.53
C MET A 57 2.77 -6.81 -4.50
N LEU A 58 2.63 -8.07 -4.92
CA LEU A 58 2.54 -9.22 -4.01
C LEU A 58 3.80 -9.30 -3.13
N ILE A 59 4.99 -9.21 -3.73
CA ILE A 59 6.27 -9.23 -3.01
C ILE A 59 6.36 -8.05 -2.04
N TYR A 60 5.97 -6.84 -2.46
CA TYR A 60 5.92 -5.68 -1.58
C TYR A 60 4.98 -5.91 -0.38
N GLY A 61 3.76 -6.39 -0.62
CA GLY A 61 2.78 -6.63 0.43
C GLY A 61 3.27 -7.62 1.48
N GLY A 62 3.86 -8.73 1.04
CA GLY A 62 4.35 -9.79 1.90
C GLY A 62 5.71 -9.52 2.54
N CYS A 63 6.71 -9.15 1.74
CA CYS A 63 8.10 -9.09 2.19
C CYS A 63 8.52 -7.72 2.74
N ILE A 64 7.80 -6.65 2.43
CA ILE A 64 8.18 -5.28 2.82
C ILE A 64 7.13 -4.70 3.78
N ASN A 65 5.91 -4.46 3.31
CA ASN A 65 4.89 -3.75 4.06
C ASN A 65 4.47 -4.52 5.33
N THR A 66 4.27 -5.83 5.21
CA THR A 66 3.84 -6.64 6.36
C THR A 66 4.88 -6.70 7.49
N PRO A 67 6.17 -6.99 7.25
CA PRO A 67 7.20 -6.94 8.27
C PRO A 67 7.34 -5.55 8.90
N ILE A 68 7.32 -4.48 8.10
CA ILE A 68 7.36 -3.09 8.60
C ILE A 68 6.22 -2.87 9.59
N ASN A 69 5.00 -3.29 9.24
CA ASN A 69 3.86 -3.18 10.15
C ASN A 69 4.03 -4.06 11.38
N HIS A 70 4.33 -5.34 11.21
CA HIS A 70 4.42 -6.28 12.33
C HIS A 70 5.45 -5.84 13.37
N PHE A 71 6.68 -5.56 12.93
CA PHE A 71 7.78 -5.17 13.82
C PHE A 71 7.67 -3.71 14.26
N GLY A 72 7.27 -2.81 13.36
CA GLY A 72 7.07 -1.39 13.67
C GLY A 72 6.04 -1.19 14.78
N TYR A 73 4.87 -1.84 14.69
CA TYR A 73 3.87 -1.76 15.75
C TYR A 73 4.33 -2.42 17.05
N LYS A 74 5.06 -3.55 16.97
CA LYS A 74 5.63 -4.20 18.17
C LYS A 74 6.61 -3.27 18.89
N TYR A 75 7.52 -2.64 18.15
CA TYR A 75 8.49 -1.69 18.69
C TYR A 75 7.80 -0.44 19.26
N LEU A 76 6.84 0.11 18.53
CA LEU A 76 6.05 1.25 18.97
C LEU A 76 5.34 0.99 20.30
N ILE A 77 4.67 -0.16 20.44
CA ILE A 77 3.99 -0.54 21.69
C ILE A 77 5.00 -0.64 22.83
N GLN A 78 6.20 -1.19 22.59
CA GLN A 78 7.26 -1.26 23.60
C GLN A 78 7.75 0.14 24.02
N VAL A 79 7.97 1.05 23.07
CA VAL A 79 8.41 2.42 23.37
C VAL A 79 7.32 3.18 24.13
N VAL A 80 6.08 3.14 23.63
CA VAL A 80 4.96 3.85 24.26
C VAL A 80 4.66 3.31 25.65
N SER A 81 4.72 1.98 25.86
CA SER A 81 4.50 1.39 27.19
C SER A 81 5.61 1.72 28.19
N LYS A 82 6.87 1.85 27.74
CA LYS A 82 7.96 2.36 28.59
C LYS A 82 7.76 3.83 28.93
N LEU A 83 7.43 4.65 27.94
CA LEU A 83 7.21 6.09 28.12
C LEU A 83 5.98 6.37 29.00
N SER A 84 4.89 5.62 28.85
CA SER A 84 3.68 5.78 29.67
C SER A 84 3.94 5.45 31.13
N LYS A 85 4.76 4.43 31.41
CA LYS A 85 5.21 4.11 32.78
C LYS A 85 6.09 5.22 33.35
N PHE A 86 7.04 5.73 32.57
CA PHE A 86 7.90 6.84 32.97
C PHE A 86 7.10 8.11 33.30
N CYS A 87 6.13 8.46 32.46
CA CYS A 87 5.26 9.63 32.65
C CYS A 87 4.10 9.39 33.62
N LYS A 88 4.02 8.22 34.29
CA LYS A 88 2.92 7.82 35.20
C LYS A 88 1.52 8.00 34.60
N LEU A 89 1.39 7.85 33.28
CA LEU A 89 0.12 7.96 32.58
C LEU A 89 -0.76 6.75 32.88
N LYS A 90 -1.89 6.98 33.56
CA LYS A 90 -2.88 5.92 33.88
C LYS A 90 -4.07 5.87 32.91
N SER A 91 -4.27 6.92 32.10
CA SER A 91 -5.40 6.99 31.18
C SER A 91 -5.18 6.13 29.94
N LYS A 92 -6.03 5.10 29.76
CA LYS A 92 -6.03 4.24 28.57
C LYS A 92 -6.24 5.02 27.27
N LYS A 93 -7.04 6.09 27.31
CA LYS A 93 -7.27 6.98 26.16
C LYS A 93 -6.00 7.72 25.75
N ALA A 94 -5.24 8.24 26.72
CA ALA A 94 -3.98 8.95 26.45
C ALA A 94 -2.91 8.02 25.86
N ILE A 95 -2.82 6.79 26.37
CA ILE A 95 -1.88 5.77 25.85
C ILE A 95 -2.25 5.40 24.41
N ASN A 96 -3.53 5.16 24.12
CA ASN A 96 -3.99 4.86 22.76
C ASN A 96 -3.74 6.03 21.80
N LEU A 97 -3.92 7.27 22.25
CA LEU A 97 -3.61 8.46 21.46
C LEU A 97 -2.10 8.55 21.17
N MET A 98 -1.23 8.31 22.16
CA MET A 98 0.22 8.24 21.94
C MET A 98 0.62 7.14 20.96
N GLN A 99 0.00 5.97 21.04
CA GLN A 99 0.24 4.89 20.07
C GLN A 99 -0.20 5.33 18.67
N LEU A 100 -1.36 5.96 18.53
CA LEU A 100 -1.82 6.47 17.25
C LEU A 100 -0.85 7.52 16.68
N LEU A 101 -0.50 8.54 17.47
CA LEU A 101 0.42 9.60 17.04
C LEU A 101 1.80 9.03 16.72
N GLY A 102 2.33 8.14 17.55
CA GLY A 102 3.60 7.48 17.27
C GLY A 102 3.56 6.61 16.00
N SER A 103 2.43 5.96 15.71
CA SER A 103 2.25 5.25 14.44
C SER A 103 2.20 6.19 13.24
N LEU A 104 1.58 7.37 13.40
CA LEU A 104 1.48 8.42 12.38
C LEU A 104 2.82 9.09 12.08
N PHE A 105 3.67 9.30 13.09
CA PHE A 105 4.93 10.03 12.91
C PHE A 105 6.16 9.13 12.70
N ILE A 106 6.10 7.85 13.08
CA ILE A 106 7.26 6.94 12.96
C ILE A 106 6.98 5.89 11.88
N ILE A 107 5.87 5.16 11.97
CA ILE A 107 5.60 4.03 11.09
C ILE A 107 5.13 4.53 9.72
N SER A 108 4.16 5.44 9.69
CA SER A 108 3.56 5.94 8.44
C SER A 108 4.57 6.58 7.46
N PRO A 109 5.52 7.44 7.88
CA PRO A 109 6.54 7.97 6.98
C PRO A 109 7.38 6.87 6.33
N ILE A 110 7.77 5.86 7.10
CA ILE A 110 8.54 4.73 6.60
C ILE A 110 7.71 3.96 5.56
N GLN A 111 6.45 3.65 5.88
CA GLN A 111 5.56 2.95 4.95
C GLN A 111 5.35 3.72 3.65
N VAL A 112 5.08 5.03 3.73
CA VAL A 112 4.89 5.88 2.56
C VAL A 112 6.15 5.93 1.71
N CYS A 113 7.33 6.01 2.33
CA CYS A 113 8.60 6.00 1.62
C CYS A 113 8.78 4.68 0.83
N PHE A 114 8.61 3.53 1.48
CA PHE A 114 8.68 2.23 0.81
C PHE A 114 7.60 2.03 -0.25
N LEU A 115 6.39 2.53 -0.02
CA LEU A 115 5.31 2.52 -1.02
C LEU A 115 5.72 3.28 -2.28
N ILE A 116 6.27 4.49 -2.14
CA ILE A 116 6.71 5.30 -3.29
C ILE A 116 7.86 4.61 -4.04
N LEU A 117 8.82 4.04 -3.31
CA LEU A 117 9.92 3.27 -3.91
C LEU A 117 9.38 2.11 -4.74
N THR A 118 8.46 1.31 -4.17
CA THR A 118 7.83 0.20 -4.88
C THR A 118 7.04 0.68 -6.09
N LEU A 119 6.20 1.70 -5.97
CA LEU A 119 5.39 2.21 -7.08
C LEU A 119 6.25 2.80 -8.21
N SER A 120 7.44 3.32 -7.89
CA SER A 120 8.41 3.79 -8.88
C SER A 120 9.09 2.63 -9.62
N ILE A 121 9.34 1.51 -8.94
CA ILE A 121 9.85 0.27 -9.55
C ILE A 121 8.79 -0.39 -10.43
N VAL A 122 7.58 -0.55 -9.90
CA VAL A 122 6.43 -1.19 -10.57
C VAL A 122 6.03 -0.44 -11.83
N ASN A 123 6.07 0.89 -11.79
CA ASN A 123 5.75 1.74 -12.95
C ASN A 123 6.99 2.25 -13.68
N SER A 124 8.13 1.57 -13.55
CA SER A 124 9.33 1.91 -14.31
C SER A 124 9.11 1.69 -15.82
N PRO A 125 9.81 2.44 -16.69
CA PRO A 125 9.70 2.28 -18.14
C PRO A 125 9.97 0.85 -18.60
N ILE A 126 10.90 0.14 -17.94
CA ILE A 126 11.28 -1.24 -18.29
C ILE A 126 10.09 -2.18 -18.19
N ILE A 127 9.35 -2.12 -17.07
CA ILE A 127 8.17 -2.98 -16.86
C ILE A 127 7.01 -2.54 -17.76
N ASN A 128 6.79 -1.23 -17.90
CA ASN A 128 5.72 -0.71 -18.76
C ASN A 128 5.90 -1.08 -20.23
N SER A 129 7.13 -1.16 -20.73
CA SER A 129 7.43 -1.58 -22.10
C SER A 129 7.41 -3.11 -22.29
N GLY A 130 6.97 -3.89 -21.29
CA GLY A 130 6.94 -5.36 -21.36
C GLY A 130 8.26 -6.07 -21.02
N GLY A 131 9.28 -5.33 -20.55
CA GLY A 131 10.54 -5.91 -20.11
C GLY A 131 10.40 -6.73 -18.82
N SER A 132 11.16 -7.81 -18.70
CA SER A 132 11.12 -8.70 -17.52
C SER A 132 11.70 -8.06 -16.26
N ILE A 133 11.27 -8.53 -15.08
CA ILE A 133 11.85 -8.19 -13.77
C ILE A 133 13.37 -8.45 -13.75
N ILE A 134 13.85 -9.46 -14.49
CA ILE A 134 15.28 -9.75 -14.63
C ILE A 134 16.02 -8.59 -15.33
N ALA A 135 15.40 -8.00 -16.36
CA ALA A 135 15.96 -6.84 -17.05
C ALA A 135 16.01 -5.61 -16.14
N LEU A 136 14.97 -5.42 -15.30
CA LEU A 136 14.95 -4.38 -14.28
C LEU A 136 16.09 -4.55 -13.27
N ILE A 137 16.32 -5.77 -12.76
CA ILE A 137 17.40 -6.05 -11.81
C ILE A 137 18.77 -5.81 -12.46
N LYS A 138 18.97 -6.24 -13.72
CA LYS A 138 20.21 -5.99 -14.47
C LYS A 138 20.45 -4.48 -14.65
N ASN A 139 19.42 -3.72 -15.02
CA ASN A 139 19.53 -2.27 -15.17
C ASN A 139 19.86 -1.58 -13.84
N ALA A 140 19.16 -1.94 -12.76
CA ALA A 140 19.44 -1.41 -11.42
C ALA A 140 20.87 -1.73 -10.94
N ARG A 141 21.40 -2.90 -11.29
CA ARG A 141 22.79 -3.28 -10.96
C ARG A 141 23.82 -2.50 -11.78
N ASN A 142 23.62 -2.40 -13.09
CA ASN A 142 24.60 -1.76 -13.98
C ASN A 142 24.58 -0.23 -13.85
N ASN A 143 23.40 0.37 -13.65
CA ASN A 143 23.19 1.80 -13.55
C ASN A 143 22.71 2.22 -12.16
N PHE A 144 23.33 1.68 -11.10
CA PHE A 144 22.87 1.86 -9.73
C PHE A 144 22.74 3.32 -9.29
N LYS A 145 23.69 4.19 -9.68
CA LYS A 145 23.64 5.63 -9.34
C LYS A 145 22.41 6.31 -9.95
N GLN A 146 22.13 6.06 -11.23
CA GLN A 146 20.98 6.64 -11.92
C GLN A 146 19.67 6.08 -11.37
N PHE A 147 19.62 4.76 -11.13
CA PHE A 147 18.48 4.10 -10.52
C PHE A 147 18.16 4.68 -9.12
N SER A 148 19.18 4.82 -8.28
CA SER A 148 19.07 5.42 -6.95
C SER A 148 18.63 6.89 -7.01
N SER A 149 19.17 7.67 -7.95
CA SER A 149 18.74 9.06 -8.17
C SER A 149 17.26 9.13 -8.52
N ASN A 150 16.81 8.36 -9.52
CA ASN A 150 15.40 8.35 -9.95
C ASN A 150 14.44 7.98 -8.81
N LEU A 151 14.87 7.05 -7.93
CA LEU A 151 14.11 6.68 -6.75
C LEU A 151 14.08 7.81 -5.71
N LYS A 152 15.22 8.46 -5.46
CA LYS A 152 15.32 9.61 -4.54
C LYS A 152 14.46 10.76 -5.03
N ASP A 153 14.50 11.06 -6.32
CA ASP A 153 13.69 12.11 -6.95
C ASP A 153 12.20 11.76 -6.84
N SER A 154 11.84 10.50 -7.12
CA SER A 154 10.46 10.03 -6.92
C SER A 154 9.97 10.17 -5.48
N VAL A 155 10.82 9.89 -4.49
CA VAL A 155 10.49 10.09 -3.08
C VAL A 155 10.33 11.58 -2.80
N ASN A 156 11.30 12.42 -3.15
CA ASN A 156 11.24 13.87 -2.91
C ASN A 156 9.98 14.51 -3.52
N ASP A 157 9.61 14.11 -4.73
CA ASP A 157 8.48 14.69 -5.47
C ASP A 157 7.11 14.27 -4.91
N LYS A 158 7.01 13.05 -4.39
CA LYS A 158 5.72 12.41 -4.06
C LYS A 158 5.48 12.29 -2.56
N PHE A 159 6.54 12.29 -1.75
CA PHE A 159 6.48 11.98 -0.32
C PHE A 159 5.50 12.87 0.43
N VAL A 160 5.61 14.19 0.27
CA VAL A 160 4.74 15.14 0.98
C VAL A 160 3.27 14.90 0.66
N LYS A 161 2.93 14.69 -0.62
CA LYS A 161 1.55 14.47 -1.06
C LYS A 161 0.98 13.16 -0.52
N PHE A 162 1.78 12.09 -0.59
CA PHE A 162 1.35 10.78 -0.11
C PHE A 162 1.22 10.77 1.41
N TYR A 163 2.19 11.36 2.11
CA TYR A 163 2.18 11.44 3.55
C TYR A 163 1.02 12.29 4.07
N THR A 164 0.77 13.46 3.48
CA THR A 164 -0.38 14.31 3.85
C THR A 164 -1.72 13.62 3.59
N SER A 165 -1.87 12.94 2.45
CA SER A 165 -3.05 12.12 2.16
C SER A 165 -3.25 11.02 3.21
N SER A 166 -2.19 10.30 3.58
CA SER A 166 -2.25 9.27 4.63
C SER A 166 -2.55 9.85 6.01
N PHE A 167 -2.00 11.02 6.34
CA PHE A 167 -2.23 11.70 7.61
C PHE A 167 -3.69 12.16 7.77
N ILE A 168 -4.23 12.81 6.72
CA ILE A 168 -5.63 13.26 6.70
C ILE A 168 -6.56 12.05 6.78
N SER A 169 -6.34 11.05 5.93
CA SER A 169 -7.18 9.85 5.89
C SER A 169 -7.17 9.11 7.21
N SER A 170 -6.01 8.97 7.86
CA SER A 170 -5.90 8.34 9.17
C SER A 170 -6.69 9.08 10.25
N THR A 171 -6.67 10.41 10.23
CA THR A 171 -7.47 11.23 11.16
C THR A 171 -8.96 11.03 10.95
N VAL A 172 -9.40 11.00 9.69
CA VAL A 172 -10.80 10.71 9.32
C VAL A 172 -11.19 9.30 9.76
N PHE A 173 -10.37 8.29 9.47
CA PHE A 173 -10.64 6.90 9.84
C PHE A 173 -10.73 6.74 11.35
N VAL A 174 -9.85 7.37 12.12
CA VAL A 174 -9.90 7.34 13.59
C VAL A 174 -11.16 8.02 14.11
N ASN A 175 -11.54 9.16 13.55
CA ASN A 175 -12.77 9.85 13.94
C ASN A 175 -14.02 8.97 13.68
N VAL A 176 -14.09 8.35 12.50
CA VAL A 176 -15.16 7.40 12.15
C VAL A 176 -15.17 6.20 13.10
N ALA A 177 -14.00 5.61 13.36
CA ALA A 177 -13.88 4.47 14.26
C ALA A 177 -14.33 4.81 15.70
N GLN A 178 -14.03 6.01 16.19
CA GLN A 178 -14.41 6.44 17.54
C GLN A 178 -15.91 6.70 17.68
N ASN A 179 -16.58 7.20 16.64
CA ASN A 179 -17.99 7.57 16.70
C ASN A 179 -18.94 6.42 16.32
N PHE A 180 -18.51 5.51 15.43
CA PHE A 180 -19.42 4.55 14.81
C PHE A 180 -19.02 3.07 14.99
N ILE A 181 -17.81 2.77 15.47
CA ILE A 181 -17.29 1.40 15.47
C ILE A 181 -16.84 0.99 16.88
N GLU A 182 -17.29 -0.17 17.33
CA GLU A 182 -16.83 -0.75 18.60
C GLU A 182 -15.33 -1.08 18.56
N PRO A 183 -14.57 -0.87 19.65
CA PRO A 183 -13.11 -1.03 19.69
C PRO A 183 -12.59 -2.38 19.19
N GLU A 184 -13.36 -3.44 19.36
CA GLU A 184 -13.03 -4.80 18.92
C GLU A 184 -13.03 -4.98 17.38
N LYS A 185 -13.76 -4.13 16.66
CA LYS A 185 -13.86 -4.16 15.18
C LYS A 185 -12.86 -3.23 14.50
N TRP A 186 -12.13 -2.41 15.25
CA TRP A 186 -11.22 -1.39 14.71
C TRP A 186 -10.14 -1.97 13.81
N ALA A 187 -9.53 -3.11 14.18
CA ALA A 187 -8.45 -3.71 13.40
C ALA A 187 -8.88 -4.08 11.96
N ILE A 188 -10.11 -4.60 11.80
CA ILE A 188 -10.67 -4.98 10.50
C ILE A 188 -10.99 -3.73 9.69
N PHE A 189 -11.65 -2.76 10.30
CA PHE A 189 -11.98 -1.48 9.67
C PHE A 189 -10.72 -0.77 9.13
N PHE A 190 -9.71 -0.57 9.98
CA PHE A 190 -8.47 0.10 9.56
C PHE A 190 -7.75 -0.67 8.44
N SER A 191 -7.75 -2.00 8.49
CA SER A 191 -7.15 -2.81 7.41
C SER A 191 -7.85 -2.56 6.07
N CYS A 192 -9.19 -2.48 6.06
CA CYS A 192 -9.97 -2.16 4.87
C CYS A 192 -9.76 -0.71 4.40
N ALA A 193 -9.79 0.25 5.32
CA ALA A 193 -9.63 1.67 5.03
C ALA A 193 -8.24 1.98 4.44
N TYR A 194 -7.16 1.45 5.03
CA TYR A 194 -5.81 1.64 4.51
C TYR A 194 -5.57 0.92 3.19
N THR A 195 -6.25 -0.21 2.96
CA THR A 195 -6.20 -0.88 1.65
C THR A 195 -6.85 -0.02 0.56
N SER A 196 -7.99 0.58 0.86
CA SER A 196 -8.68 1.50 -0.04
C SER A 196 -7.82 2.74 -0.33
N LEU A 197 -7.18 3.30 0.71
CA LEU A 197 -6.23 4.41 0.56
C LEU A 197 -5.05 4.05 -0.34
N ASN A 198 -4.41 2.90 -0.13
CA ASN A 198 -3.29 2.44 -0.95
C ASN A 198 -3.71 2.26 -2.42
N THR A 199 -4.93 1.77 -2.65
CA THR A 199 -5.50 1.65 -4.00
C THR A 199 -5.69 3.02 -4.64
N ALA A 200 -6.29 3.97 -3.92
CA ALA A 200 -6.48 5.34 -4.40
C ALA A 200 -5.15 6.03 -4.74
N GLN A 201 -4.14 5.87 -3.88
CA GLN A 201 -2.79 6.40 -4.12
C GLN A 201 -2.13 5.78 -5.37
N ASN A 202 -2.33 4.48 -5.60
CA ASN A 202 -1.83 3.81 -6.80
C ASN A 202 -2.53 4.31 -8.07
N ILE A 203 -3.86 4.47 -8.04
CA ILE A 203 -4.64 5.06 -9.14
C ILE A 203 -4.13 6.48 -9.46
N TYR A 204 -3.99 7.33 -8.45
CA TYR A 204 -3.50 8.70 -8.62
C TYR A 204 -2.16 8.77 -9.35
N LEU A 205 -1.20 7.89 -9.03
CA LEU A 205 0.07 7.85 -9.74
C LEU A 205 -0.06 7.39 -11.18
N LYS A 206 -0.86 6.35 -11.43
CA LYS A 206 -1.07 5.82 -12.77
C LYS A 206 -1.74 6.83 -13.70
N LEU A 207 -2.66 7.65 -13.17
CA LEU A 207 -3.28 8.75 -13.90
C LEU A 207 -2.28 9.85 -14.22
N LYS A 208 -1.45 10.27 -13.25
CA LYS A 208 -0.43 11.32 -13.48
C LYS A 208 0.70 10.88 -14.41
N GLN A 209 0.91 9.57 -14.56
CA GLN A 209 1.87 8.98 -15.50
C GLN A 209 1.27 8.68 -16.88
N ALA A 210 -0.05 8.77 -17.06
CA ALA A 210 -0.63 8.75 -18.39
C ALA A 210 -0.45 10.14 -19.03
N PRO A 211 -0.24 10.24 -20.34
CA PRO A 211 -0.53 11.49 -21.04
C PRO A 211 -1.99 11.89 -20.74
N PRO A 212 -2.33 13.19 -20.71
CA PRO A 212 -3.73 13.57 -20.62
C PRO A 212 -4.49 12.84 -21.72
N LEU A 213 -5.60 12.19 -21.36
CA LEU A 213 -6.54 11.62 -22.31
C LEU A 213 -7.12 12.79 -23.11
N ILE A 214 -6.44 13.19 -24.18
CA ILE A 214 -7.08 13.93 -25.25
C ILE A 214 -7.93 12.89 -25.98
N ASP A 215 -9.20 13.22 -26.09
CA ASP A 215 -10.23 12.46 -26.79
C ASP A 215 -9.67 11.76 -28.03
N SER A 216 -9.69 10.43 -28.02
CA SER A 216 -9.60 9.62 -29.24
C SER A 216 -10.88 8.79 -29.33
N GLN A 217 -12.00 9.51 -29.27
CA GLN A 217 -13.33 9.10 -29.72
C GLN A 217 -13.80 10.09 -30.81
N GLU A 218 -12.89 10.61 -31.63
CA GLU A 218 -13.20 11.30 -32.89
C GLU A 218 -12.13 10.87 -33.90
N ASP A 219 -12.41 9.78 -34.63
CA ASP A 219 -11.80 9.47 -35.94
C ASP A 219 -12.47 8.22 -36.53
N GLY A 220 -13.80 8.23 -36.53
CA GLY A 220 -14.62 7.13 -37.07
C GLY A 220 -15.74 7.57 -37.99
N ASN A 221 -15.86 8.86 -38.33
CA ASN A 221 -17.05 9.33 -39.04
C ASN A 221 -16.81 10.54 -39.95
N ASP A 222 -15.78 10.49 -40.80
CA ASP A 222 -15.62 11.43 -41.93
C ASP A 222 -14.87 10.79 -43.10
N LYS A 223 -15.35 9.62 -43.57
CA LYS A 223 -14.99 9.09 -44.90
C LYS A 223 -16.17 8.86 -45.84
N ASP A 224 -17.37 9.27 -45.44
CA ASP A 224 -18.55 9.34 -46.31
C ASP A 224 -18.98 10.81 -46.46
N LYS A 225 -18.13 11.62 -47.12
CA LYS A 225 -18.47 12.92 -47.74
C LYS A 225 -17.19 13.58 -48.25
N GLN A 226 -16.75 13.20 -49.45
CA GLN A 226 -16.22 14.11 -50.47
C GLN A 226 -15.81 13.25 -51.67
N GLU A 227 -16.62 13.37 -52.72
CA GLU A 227 -16.35 13.24 -54.16
C GLU A 227 -15.50 12.05 -54.68
#